data_AF-A0A4Q2Z036-F1
#
_entry.id   AF-A0A4Q2Z036-F1
#
_cell.length_a   1.000
_cell.length_b   1.000
_cell.length_c   1.000
_cell.angle_alpha   90.00
_cell.angle_beta   90.00
_cell.angle_gamma   90.00
#
_symmetry.space_group_name_H-M   'P 1'
#
loop_
_entity.id
_entity.type
_entity.pdbx_description
1 polymer ?
#
loop_
_entity_poly.entity_id
_entity_poly.type
_entity_poly.pdbx_seq_one_letter_code
_entity_poly.pdbx_strand_id
1 'polypeptide(L)'
;MNAVFKPLLALLLSACPVVTVAGPVEDAAVALLNRAVPGKASHFTCEVILPEAGKDVFEIESRGGKIVLRGNNAVSIGSALNWYLKYHCDSDISWCGDQVVLKEPLPALMQKVRKVSPHTYRYTFNYCTYGYTMAFWDWERWERELDLMALHGINTPLLATGAEVVYRNVYRGLGLPQRDIDEFIAGPPFLPWFLMGNLNGWGGPNPESWYTRQEALQKRIMKRAMELGMKPVLPAFSGHVPAGLRQKFPDAKIARLKKWSSFESVNVLDPSDPLFRKIGVGFVREATRLYGTAHLYSADTFNEVDPPTGDPEYLRNITREVYQ
;
A
#
# COMPACT_ATOMS: atom_id res chain seq x y z
N MET A 1 -41.64 49.29 53.94
CA MET A 1 -40.69 48.16 54.04
C MET A 1 -40.98 47.21 52.89
N ASN A 2 -39.97 46.98 52.05
CA ASN A 2 -40.08 46.53 50.66
C ASN A 2 -40.42 45.04 50.51
N ALA A 3 -41.40 44.72 49.65
CA ALA A 3 -41.62 43.39 49.10
C ALA A 3 -40.73 43.22 47.84
N VAL A 4 -39.85 42.22 47.85
CA VAL A 4 -38.92 41.93 46.75
C VAL A 4 -39.53 40.86 45.84
N PHE A 5 -39.92 41.26 44.62
CA PHE A 5 -40.24 40.35 43.52
C PHE A 5 -38.93 39.79 42.94
N LYS A 6 -38.81 38.45 42.84
CA LYS A 6 -37.75 37.78 42.06
C LYS A 6 -38.32 37.39 40.69
N PRO A 7 -37.67 37.70 39.56
CA PRO A 7 -38.10 37.21 38.26
C PRO A 7 -37.58 35.78 38.03
N LEU A 8 -38.45 34.88 37.57
CA LEU A 8 -38.05 33.60 36.99
C LEU A 8 -37.53 33.87 35.58
N LEU A 9 -36.23 33.64 35.35
CA LEU A 9 -35.62 33.66 34.02
C LEU A 9 -35.77 32.25 33.42
N ALA A 10 -36.65 32.09 32.43
CA ALA A 10 -36.76 30.87 31.65
C ALA A 10 -35.59 30.79 30.66
N LEU A 11 -34.69 29.81 30.86
CA LEU A 11 -33.58 29.54 29.96
C LEU A 11 -34.08 28.69 28.78
N LEU A 12 -34.33 29.32 27.64
CA LEU A 12 -34.53 28.63 26.36
C LEU A 12 -33.17 28.10 25.88
N LEU A 13 -32.91 26.81 26.12
CA LEU A 13 -31.81 26.08 25.48
C LEU A 13 -32.14 25.88 24.00
N SER A 14 -31.62 26.76 23.13
CA SER A 14 -31.60 26.47 21.70
C SER A 14 -30.60 25.33 21.46
N ALA A 15 -31.10 24.21 20.97
CA ALA A 15 -30.26 23.14 20.46
C ALA A 15 -29.62 23.61 19.15
N CYS A 16 -28.40 24.15 19.22
CA CYS A 16 -27.58 24.32 18.03
C CYS A 16 -27.27 22.93 17.46
N PRO A 17 -27.56 22.65 16.18
CA PRO A 17 -27.09 21.42 15.56
C PRO A 17 -25.56 21.45 15.60
N VAL A 18 -24.97 20.48 16.29
CA VAL A 18 -23.52 20.25 16.24
C VAL A 18 -23.22 19.84 14.80
N VAL A 19 -22.72 20.79 14.01
CA VAL A 19 -22.11 20.47 12.73
C VAL A 19 -20.80 19.79 13.06
N THR A 20 -20.82 18.46 13.10
CA THR A 20 -19.60 17.65 13.18
C THR A 20 -18.82 17.90 11.90
N VAL A 21 -17.71 18.65 12.01
CA VAL A 21 -16.73 18.74 10.94
C VAL A 21 -16.20 17.33 10.70
N ALA A 22 -16.32 16.83 9.47
CA ALA A 22 -15.81 15.52 9.09
C ALA A 22 -14.30 15.43 9.37
N GLY A 23 -13.84 14.30 9.87
CA GLY A 23 -12.43 14.04 10.10
C GLY A 23 -11.72 13.53 8.83
N PRO A 24 -10.38 13.40 8.86
CA PRO A 24 -9.60 12.93 7.71
C PRO A 24 -10.04 11.55 7.18
N VAL A 25 -10.56 10.68 8.05
CA VAL A 25 -11.06 9.35 7.67
C VAL A 25 -12.39 9.44 6.94
N GLU A 26 -13.32 10.25 7.46
CA GLU A 26 -14.60 10.50 6.80
C GLU A 26 -14.40 11.15 5.43
N ASP A 27 -13.47 12.10 5.29
CA ASP A 27 -13.14 12.74 4.01
C ASP A 27 -12.62 11.71 2.99
N ALA A 28 -11.68 10.85 3.40
CA ALA A 28 -11.16 9.78 2.54
C ALA A 28 -12.26 8.78 2.12
N ALA A 29 -13.16 8.45 3.04
CA ALA A 29 -14.30 7.59 2.77
C ALA A 29 -15.32 8.26 1.82
N VAL A 30 -15.64 9.53 2.01
CA VAL A 30 -16.54 10.29 1.12
C VAL A 30 -15.94 10.39 -0.29
N ALA A 31 -14.63 10.61 -0.41
CA ALA A 31 -13.94 10.58 -1.70
C ALA A 31 -14.06 9.20 -2.38
N LEU A 32 -13.89 8.11 -1.62
CA LEU A 32 -14.14 6.74 -2.09
C LEU A 32 -15.58 6.55 -2.57
N LEU A 33 -16.57 6.96 -1.79
CA LEU A 33 -17.98 6.86 -2.14
C LEU A 33 -18.30 7.62 -3.43
N ASN A 34 -17.76 8.82 -3.61
CA ASN A 34 -17.99 9.61 -4.82
C ASN A 34 -17.50 8.92 -6.10
N ARG A 35 -16.43 8.13 -6.01
CA ARG A 35 -15.94 7.31 -7.15
C ARG A 35 -16.67 5.98 -7.28
N ALA A 36 -17.02 5.34 -6.16
CA ALA A 36 -17.68 4.03 -6.17
C ALA A 36 -19.16 4.09 -6.57
N VAL A 37 -19.87 5.16 -6.19
CA VAL A 37 -21.31 5.36 -6.47
C VAL A 37 -21.56 6.79 -7.00
N PRO A 38 -21.07 7.14 -8.20
CA PRO A 38 -21.12 8.51 -8.72
C PRO A 38 -22.52 9.10 -8.71
N GLY A 39 -22.64 10.32 -8.19
CA GLY A 39 -23.92 11.03 -8.07
C GLY A 39 -24.86 10.53 -6.98
N LYS A 40 -24.50 9.48 -6.23
CA LYS A 40 -25.34 8.88 -5.17
C LYS A 40 -24.73 8.94 -3.78
N ALA A 41 -23.52 9.48 -3.63
CA ALA A 41 -22.84 9.60 -2.33
C ALA A 41 -23.65 10.36 -1.27
N SER A 42 -24.52 11.29 -1.67
CA SER A 42 -25.37 12.08 -0.76
C SER A 42 -26.42 11.26 0.01
N HIS A 43 -26.75 10.05 -0.48
CA HIS A 43 -27.62 9.10 0.22
C HIS A 43 -26.93 8.39 1.39
N PHE A 44 -25.62 8.54 1.50
CA PHE A 44 -24.81 7.92 2.54
C PHE A 44 -24.31 8.95 3.55
N THR A 45 -23.94 8.49 4.74
CA THR A 45 -23.24 9.29 5.76
C THR A 45 -22.14 8.43 6.35
N CYS A 46 -20.91 8.94 6.38
CA CYS A 46 -19.76 8.25 6.94
C CYS A 46 -19.56 8.67 8.40
N GLU A 47 -19.34 7.72 9.31
CA GLU A 47 -18.98 8.02 10.71
C GLU A 47 -17.84 7.11 11.19
N VAL A 48 -16.88 7.66 11.91
CA VAL A 48 -15.83 6.86 12.54
C VAL A 48 -16.30 6.25 13.86
N ILE A 49 -15.95 4.98 14.07
CA ILE A 49 -16.16 4.26 15.34
C ILE A 49 -14.86 3.66 15.86
N LEU A 50 -14.81 3.32 17.15
CA LEU A 50 -13.65 2.65 17.72
C LEU A 50 -13.53 1.20 17.19
N PRO A 51 -12.29 0.69 17.00
CA PRO A 51 -12.08 -0.72 16.69
C PRO A 51 -12.59 -1.61 17.83
N GLU A 52 -13.02 -2.82 17.49
CA GLU A 52 -13.48 -3.80 18.49
C GLU A 52 -12.32 -4.71 18.89
N ALA A 53 -11.88 -4.63 20.16
CA ALA A 53 -10.72 -5.39 20.64
C ALA A 53 -9.46 -5.24 19.75
N GLY A 54 -9.25 -4.04 19.20
CA GLY A 54 -8.13 -3.75 18.28
C GLY A 54 -8.30 -4.30 16.86
N LYS A 55 -9.49 -4.80 16.50
CA LYS A 55 -9.82 -5.31 15.17
C LYS A 55 -10.63 -4.33 14.35
N ASP A 56 -10.46 -4.41 13.03
CA ASP A 56 -11.25 -3.63 12.09
C ASP A 56 -12.72 -4.04 12.16
N VAL A 57 -13.59 -3.04 12.20
CA VAL A 57 -15.04 -3.19 12.36
C VAL A 57 -15.78 -2.19 11.49
N PHE A 58 -16.94 -2.60 11.00
CA PHE A 58 -17.89 -1.69 10.36
C PHE A 58 -19.33 -1.90 10.84
N GLU A 59 -20.15 -0.87 10.69
CA GLU A 59 -21.59 -0.93 10.88
C GLU A 59 -22.37 -0.29 9.72
N ILE A 60 -23.60 -0.75 9.51
CA ILE A 60 -24.54 -0.19 8.53
C ILE A 60 -25.89 -0.02 9.21
N GLU A 61 -26.49 1.16 9.08
CA GLU A 61 -27.77 1.50 9.69
C GLU A 61 -28.56 2.46 8.79
N SER A 62 -29.89 2.33 8.76
CA SER A 62 -30.75 3.36 8.17
C SER A 62 -31.14 4.41 9.19
N ARG A 63 -30.84 5.69 8.92
CA ARG A 63 -31.16 6.80 9.82
C ARG A 63 -31.56 8.04 9.03
N GLY A 64 -32.76 8.56 9.27
CA GLY A 64 -33.25 9.80 8.64
C GLY A 64 -33.32 9.74 7.10
N GLY A 65 -33.72 8.60 6.53
CA GLY A 65 -33.81 8.43 5.07
C GLY A 65 -32.46 8.23 4.36
N LYS A 66 -31.36 8.08 5.11
CA LYS A 66 -30.02 7.80 4.59
C LYS A 66 -29.47 6.48 5.12
N ILE A 67 -28.43 5.98 4.47
CA ILE A 67 -27.63 4.85 4.93
C ILE A 67 -26.39 5.38 5.64
N VAL A 68 -26.26 5.11 6.93
CA VAL A 68 -25.09 5.46 7.73
C VAL A 68 -24.11 4.30 7.65
N LEU A 69 -22.91 4.58 7.17
CA LEU A 69 -21.78 3.66 7.06
C LEU A 69 -20.75 4.02 8.11
N ARG A 70 -20.47 3.10 9.03
CA ARG A 70 -19.49 3.32 10.09
C ARG A 70 -18.29 2.41 9.95
N GLY A 71 -17.12 2.88 10.33
CA GLY A 71 -15.93 2.05 10.42
C GLY A 71 -14.81 2.71 11.21
N ASN A 72 -13.85 1.92 11.67
CA ASN A 72 -12.69 2.46 12.40
C ASN A 72 -11.61 3.10 11.51
N ASN A 73 -11.71 2.92 10.19
CA ASN A 73 -10.91 3.56 9.16
C ASN A 73 -11.69 3.58 7.83
N ALA A 74 -11.14 4.19 6.79
CA ALA A 74 -11.82 4.34 5.51
C ALA A 74 -11.94 3.01 4.73
N VAL A 75 -11.02 2.06 4.91
CA VAL A 75 -11.18 0.67 4.41
C VAL A 75 -12.43 0.01 5.02
N SER A 76 -12.65 0.13 6.33
CA SER A 76 -13.84 -0.42 6.98
C SER A 76 -15.13 0.25 6.50
N ILE A 77 -15.12 1.58 6.30
CA ILE A 77 -16.29 2.29 5.73
C ILE A 77 -16.53 1.87 4.27
N GLY A 78 -15.49 1.71 3.46
CA GLY A 78 -15.57 1.16 2.11
C GLY A 78 -16.13 -0.26 2.09
N SER A 79 -15.71 -1.10 3.02
CA SER A 79 -16.24 -2.45 3.21
C SER A 79 -17.72 -2.43 3.59
N ALA A 80 -18.15 -1.47 4.42
CA ALA A 80 -19.56 -1.26 4.76
C ALA A 80 -20.38 -0.88 3.53
N LEU A 81 -19.87 0.02 2.68
CA LEU A 81 -20.50 0.36 1.41
C LEU A 81 -20.66 -0.88 0.54
N ASN A 82 -19.57 -1.62 0.31
CA ASN A 82 -19.58 -2.80 -0.55
C ASN A 82 -20.53 -3.88 -0.03
N TRP A 83 -20.58 -4.09 1.29
CA TRP A 83 -21.55 -4.97 1.92
C TRP A 83 -22.99 -4.51 1.66
N TYR A 84 -23.29 -3.23 1.84
CA TYR A 84 -24.60 -2.69 1.58
C TYR A 84 -25.01 -2.86 0.11
N LEU A 85 -24.12 -2.53 -0.83
CA LEU A 85 -24.34 -2.71 -2.26
C LEU A 85 -24.68 -4.15 -2.61
N LYS A 86 -23.92 -5.10 -2.07
CA LYS A 86 -24.07 -6.54 -2.35
C LYS A 86 -25.35 -7.13 -1.78
N TYR A 87 -25.65 -6.83 -0.52
CA TYR A 87 -26.71 -7.54 0.22
C TYR A 87 -28.04 -6.79 0.29
N HIS A 88 -28.07 -5.51 -0.12
CA HIS A 88 -29.29 -4.72 -0.13
C HIS A 88 -29.63 -4.11 -1.49
N CYS A 89 -28.66 -3.88 -2.38
CA CYS A 89 -28.88 -3.24 -3.68
C CYS A 89 -28.68 -4.18 -4.89
N ASP A 90 -28.43 -5.48 -4.67
CA ASP A 90 -28.10 -6.43 -5.74
C ASP A 90 -27.00 -5.91 -6.68
N SER A 91 -26.01 -5.19 -6.12
CA SER A 91 -24.96 -4.48 -6.85
C SER A 91 -23.59 -5.05 -6.49
N ASP A 92 -22.66 -5.04 -7.45
CA ASP A 92 -21.28 -5.52 -7.25
C ASP A 92 -20.28 -4.61 -7.98
N ILE A 93 -19.14 -4.39 -7.34
CA ILE A 93 -18.02 -3.61 -7.86
C ILE A 93 -16.78 -4.51 -7.83
N SER A 94 -16.22 -4.82 -9.00
CA SER A 94 -15.17 -5.84 -9.12
C SER A 94 -14.07 -5.44 -10.11
N TRP A 95 -12.96 -6.20 -10.10
CA TRP A 95 -11.89 -6.05 -11.09
C TRP A 95 -12.34 -6.35 -12.52
N CYS A 96 -13.41 -7.12 -12.70
CA CYS A 96 -13.90 -7.57 -14.02
C CYS A 96 -15.06 -6.72 -14.55
N GLY A 97 -15.53 -5.74 -13.78
CA GLY A 97 -16.66 -4.90 -14.15
C GLY A 97 -17.52 -4.53 -12.95
N ASP A 98 -18.36 -3.54 -13.15
CA ASP A 98 -19.24 -2.97 -12.13
C ASP A 98 -20.69 -3.08 -12.57
N GLN A 99 -21.56 -3.43 -11.63
CA GLN A 99 -23.00 -3.35 -11.77
C GLN A 99 -23.54 -2.68 -10.51
N VAL A 100 -23.83 -1.38 -10.63
CA VAL A 100 -24.29 -0.55 -9.51
C VAL A 100 -25.67 0.00 -9.84
N VAL A 101 -26.70 -0.61 -9.28
CA VAL A 101 -28.11 -0.19 -9.44
C VAL A 101 -28.65 0.23 -8.07
N LEU A 102 -28.70 1.55 -7.86
CA LEU A 102 -29.20 2.16 -6.64
C LEU A 102 -30.64 2.65 -6.84
N LYS A 103 -31.61 1.86 -6.35
CA LYS A 103 -33.04 2.20 -6.37
C LYS A 103 -33.32 3.45 -5.53
N GLU A 104 -34.33 4.23 -5.92
CA GLU A 104 -34.83 5.34 -5.11
C GLU A 104 -36.26 5.05 -4.64
N PRO A 105 -36.53 5.06 -3.32
CA PRO A 105 -35.56 5.22 -2.22
C PRO A 105 -34.59 4.03 -2.11
N LEU A 106 -33.42 4.28 -1.51
CA LEU A 106 -32.46 3.23 -1.18
C LEU A 106 -33.09 2.20 -0.23
N PRO A 107 -32.84 0.88 -0.41
CA PRO A 107 -33.34 -0.16 0.49
C PRO A 107 -32.94 0.05 1.96
N ALA A 108 -33.94 0.27 2.82
CA ALA A 108 -33.70 0.46 4.24
C ALA A 108 -33.33 -0.85 4.95
N LEU A 109 -32.48 -0.75 5.99
CA LEU A 109 -32.15 -1.86 6.87
C LEU A 109 -33.13 -1.91 8.05
N MET A 110 -33.71 -3.09 8.29
CA MET A 110 -34.57 -3.33 9.46
C MET A 110 -33.76 -3.48 10.76
N GLN A 111 -32.51 -3.95 10.65
CA GLN A 111 -31.61 -4.15 11.77
C GLN A 111 -30.22 -3.64 11.40
N LYS A 112 -29.54 -3.05 12.38
CA LYS A 112 -28.16 -2.61 12.24
C LYS A 112 -27.26 -3.82 11.93
N VAL A 113 -26.48 -3.72 10.86
CA VAL A 113 -25.41 -4.69 10.56
C VAL A 113 -24.15 -4.24 11.29
N ARG A 114 -23.47 -5.17 11.97
CA ARG A 114 -22.13 -4.96 12.53
C ARG A 114 -21.26 -6.15 12.15
N LYS A 115 -20.04 -5.89 11.65
CA LYS A 115 -19.09 -6.93 11.27
C LYS A 115 -17.70 -6.57 11.74
N VAL A 116 -17.06 -7.50 12.45
CA VAL A 116 -15.70 -7.40 12.96
C VAL A 116 -14.84 -8.39 12.17
N SER A 117 -13.73 -7.92 11.61
CA SER A 117 -12.78 -8.80 10.94
C SER A 117 -11.98 -9.58 11.99
N PRO A 118 -11.86 -10.92 11.87
CA PRO A 118 -10.93 -11.67 12.71
C PRO A 118 -9.46 -11.37 12.34
N HIS A 119 -9.21 -10.85 11.13
CA HIS A 119 -7.89 -10.69 10.54
C HIS A 119 -7.35 -9.27 10.71
N THR A 120 -6.17 -9.18 11.33
CA THR A 120 -5.40 -7.93 11.45
C THR A 120 -4.95 -7.41 10.08
N TYR A 121 -4.47 -8.32 9.23
CA TYR A 121 -4.00 -8.02 7.88
C TYR A 121 -4.82 -8.75 6.84
N ARG A 122 -5.24 -8.03 5.80
CA ARG A 122 -5.78 -8.59 4.56
C ARG A 122 -4.83 -8.13 3.46
N TYR A 123 -3.87 -9.00 3.17
CA TYR A 123 -2.76 -8.75 2.27
C TYR A 123 -3.17 -8.94 0.82
N THR A 124 -2.54 -8.21 -0.10
CA THR A 124 -2.69 -8.44 -1.53
C THR A 124 -1.38 -8.22 -2.30
N PHE A 125 -1.38 -8.78 -3.51
CA PHE A 125 -0.33 -8.83 -4.52
C PHE A 125 0.79 -9.84 -4.31
N ASN A 126 1.21 -10.41 -5.43
CA ASN A 126 2.49 -11.08 -5.57
C ASN A 126 3.43 -10.11 -6.31
N TYR A 127 4.76 -10.21 -6.13
CA TYR A 127 5.70 -9.45 -6.96
C TYR A 127 5.39 -9.63 -8.45
N CYS A 128 5.11 -10.85 -8.90
CA CYS A 128 4.80 -11.16 -10.30
C CYS A 128 3.63 -10.32 -10.86
N THR A 129 2.66 -9.91 -10.04
CA THR A 129 1.54 -9.06 -10.48
C THR A 129 2.03 -7.72 -11.05
N TYR A 130 3.15 -7.21 -10.55
CA TYR A 130 3.76 -5.97 -11.02
C TYR A 130 4.31 -6.05 -12.45
N GLY A 131 4.65 -7.25 -12.93
CA GLY A 131 5.11 -7.47 -14.30
C GLY A 131 4.00 -7.96 -15.22
N TYR A 132 3.17 -8.89 -14.74
CA TYR A 132 2.14 -9.54 -15.56
C TYR A 132 0.86 -8.72 -15.73
N THR A 133 0.59 -7.80 -14.82
CA THR A 133 -0.66 -7.04 -14.83
C THR A 133 -0.43 -5.53 -14.76
N MET A 134 0.50 -5.09 -13.90
CA MET A 134 0.57 -3.68 -13.48
C MET A 134 1.72 -2.89 -14.13
N ALA A 135 2.55 -3.53 -14.96
CA ALA A 135 3.79 -2.96 -15.49
C ALA A 135 3.62 -1.60 -16.19
N PHE A 136 2.41 -1.35 -16.72
CA PHE A 136 2.09 -0.15 -17.49
C PHE A 136 0.89 0.63 -16.94
N TRP A 137 0.48 0.36 -15.69
CA TRP A 137 -0.61 1.12 -15.08
C TRP A 137 -0.24 2.58 -14.86
N ASP A 138 -1.19 3.45 -15.17
CA ASP A 138 -1.16 4.86 -14.82
C ASP A 138 -1.81 5.10 -13.44
N TRP A 139 -1.97 6.37 -13.08
CA TRP A 139 -2.61 6.73 -11.81
C TRP A 139 -4.08 6.32 -11.79
N GLU A 140 -4.80 6.55 -12.88
CA GLU A 140 -6.24 6.32 -12.98
C GLU A 140 -6.56 4.85 -12.68
N ARG A 141 -5.77 3.92 -13.23
CA ARG A 141 -5.91 2.49 -12.91
C ARG A 141 -5.51 2.17 -11.47
N TRP A 142 -4.48 2.81 -10.92
CA TRP A 142 -4.05 2.62 -9.54
C TRP A 142 -5.05 3.16 -8.50
N GLU A 143 -5.66 4.32 -8.76
CA GLU A 143 -6.70 4.90 -7.91
C GLU A 143 -7.90 3.96 -7.84
N ARG A 144 -8.29 3.39 -9.00
CA ARG A 144 -9.33 2.38 -9.07
C ARG A 144 -8.95 1.12 -8.28
N GLU A 145 -7.70 0.68 -8.36
CA GLU A 145 -7.24 -0.48 -7.58
C GLU A 145 -7.32 -0.22 -6.07
N LEU A 146 -6.92 0.97 -5.61
CA LEU A 146 -6.98 1.35 -4.20
C LEU A 146 -8.43 1.46 -3.70
N ASP A 147 -9.34 1.93 -4.54
CA ASP A 147 -10.78 1.90 -4.24
C ASP A 147 -11.30 0.46 -4.12
N LEU A 148 -10.95 -0.42 -5.07
CA LEU A 148 -11.31 -1.84 -5.00
C LEU A 148 -10.76 -2.50 -3.74
N MET A 149 -9.48 -2.25 -3.42
CA MET A 149 -8.87 -2.74 -2.18
C MET A 149 -9.67 -2.30 -0.95
N ALA A 150 -10.05 -1.03 -0.85
CA ALA A 150 -10.83 -0.53 0.28
C ALA A 150 -12.24 -1.14 0.35
N LEU A 151 -12.93 -1.26 -0.79
CA LEU A 151 -14.26 -1.88 -0.87
C LEU A 151 -14.23 -3.36 -0.49
N HIS A 152 -13.16 -4.07 -0.80
CA HIS A 152 -12.97 -5.49 -0.49
C HIS A 152 -12.21 -5.73 0.83
N GLY A 153 -12.01 -4.68 1.63
CA GLY A 153 -11.46 -4.79 2.98
C GLY A 153 -9.95 -5.04 3.05
N ILE A 154 -9.23 -4.92 1.95
CA ILE A 154 -7.77 -5.06 1.89
C ILE A 154 -7.12 -3.86 2.59
N ASN A 155 -6.20 -4.14 3.51
CA ASN A 155 -5.52 -3.11 4.30
C ASN A 155 -3.99 -3.27 4.33
N THR A 156 -3.41 -4.24 3.64
CA THR A 156 -1.95 -4.48 3.67
C THR A 156 -1.42 -4.83 2.27
N PRO A 157 -1.49 -3.90 1.30
CA PRO A 157 -0.96 -4.16 -0.04
C PRO A 157 0.57 -4.10 -0.07
N LEU A 158 1.22 -5.00 -0.82
CA LEU A 158 2.58 -4.76 -1.31
C LEU A 158 2.53 -3.61 -2.30
N LEU A 159 3.28 -2.53 -2.08
CA LEU A 159 3.38 -1.36 -2.97
C LEU A 159 4.83 -1.23 -3.50
N ALA A 160 5.16 -2.04 -4.51
CA ALA A 160 6.51 -2.15 -5.07
C ALA A 160 6.82 -1.21 -6.24
N THR A 161 5.85 -0.41 -6.69
CA THR A 161 6.05 0.59 -7.75
C THR A 161 7.15 1.58 -7.36
N GLY A 162 8.09 1.85 -8.26
CA GLY A 162 9.19 2.79 -8.03
C GLY A 162 10.34 2.25 -7.17
N ALA A 163 10.34 0.97 -6.79
CA ALA A 163 11.47 0.37 -6.06
C ALA A 163 12.81 0.45 -6.82
N GLU A 164 12.75 0.40 -8.15
CA GLU A 164 13.90 0.62 -9.03
C GLU A 164 14.44 2.05 -8.97
N VAL A 165 13.61 3.04 -8.64
CA VAL A 165 14.06 4.42 -8.37
C VAL A 165 14.94 4.45 -7.12
N VAL A 166 14.55 3.72 -6.07
CA VAL A 166 15.32 3.60 -4.84
C VAL A 166 16.67 2.94 -5.12
N TYR A 167 16.69 1.81 -5.83
CA TYR A 167 17.93 1.14 -6.23
C TYR A 167 18.85 2.06 -7.01
N ARG A 168 18.31 2.75 -8.04
CA ARG A 168 19.07 3.71 -8.85
C ARG A 168 19.70 4.80 -7.98
N ASN A 169 18.92 5.41 -7.08
CA ASN A 169 19.37 6.50 -6.23
C ASN A 169 20.46 6.04 -5.24
N VAL A 170 20.29 4.86 -4.64
CA VAL A 170 21.29 4.27 -3.73
C VAL A 170 22.62 4.03 -4.46
N TYR A 171 22.60 3.39 -5.63
CA TYR A 171 23.83 3.09 -6.37
C TYR A 171 24.49 4.33 -6.97
N ARG A 172 23.72 5.32 -7.43
CA ARG A 172 24.25 6.65 -7.80
C ARG A 172 24.93 7.32 -6.59
N GLY A 173 24.31 7.25 -5.41
CA GLY A 173 24.87 7.78 -4.16
C GLY A 173 26.16 7.08 -3.72
N LEU A 174 26.36 5.82 -4.13
CA LEU A 174 27.62 5.08 -3.95
C LEU A 174 28.65 5.39 -5.04
N GLY A 175 28.30 6.20 -6.04
CA GLY A 175 29.19 6.62 -7.11
C GLY A 175 29.43 5.54 -8.17
N LEU A 176 28.46 4.66 -8.41
CA LEU A 176 28.49 3.76 -9.57
C LEU A 176 28.21 4.56 -10.85
N PRO A 177 28.91 4.26 -11.96
CA PRO A 177 28.63 4.89 -13.24
C PRO A 177 27.23 4.48 -13.75
N GLN A 178 26.61 5.35 -14.54
CA GLN A 178 25.25 5.10 -15.07
C GLN A 178 25.15 3.76 -15.82
N ARG A 179 26.20 3.40 -16.58
CA ARG A 179 26.28 2.13 -17.32
C ARG A 179 26.03 0.91 -16.43
N ASP A 180 26.64 0.87 -15.24
CA ASP A 180 26.51 -0.27 -14.32
C ASP A 180 25.10 -0.36 -13.72
N ILE A 181 24.40 0.77 -13.60
CA ILE A 181 23.02 0.81 -13.12
C ILE A 181 22.06 0.39 -14.23
N ASP A 182 22.31 0.84 -15.46
CA ASP A 182 21.55 0.51 -16.66
C ASP A 182 21.63 -0.99 -17.00
N GLU A 183 22.80 -1.62 -16.79
CA GLU A 183 23.00 -3.06 -16.95
C GLU A 183 22.36 -3.89 -15.82
N PHE A 184 22.05 -3.26 -14.67
CA PHE A 184 21.53 -3.93 -13.48
C PHE A 184 20.00 -3.92 -13.41
N ILE A 185 19.38 -2.76 -13.55
CA ILE A 185 17.93 -2.59 -13.37
C ILE A 185 17.20 -3.11 -14.60
N ALA A 186 16.29 -4.07 -14.40
CA ALA A 186 15.49 -4.65 -15.47
C ALA A 186 14.45 -3.66 -16.03
N GLY A 187 13.96 -3.95 -17.25
CA GLY A 187 12.85 -3.24 -17.87
C GLY A 187 11.52 -3.51 -17.18
N PRO A 188 10.48 -2.70 -17.45
CA PRO A 188 9.28 -2.65 -16.62
C PRO A 188 8.54 -3.98 -16.42
N PRO A 189 8.30 -4.80 -17.47
CA PRO A 189 7.63 -6.09 -17.29
C PRO A 189 8.43 -7.11 -16.50
N PHE A 190 9.74 -6.88 -16.30
CA PHE A 190 10.66 -7.83 -15.68
C PHE A 190 11.14 -7.37 -14.29
N LEU A 191 10.68 -6.21 -13.83
CA LEU A 191 11.00 -5.68 -12.50
C LEU A 191 10.69 -6.64 -11.34
N PRO A 192 9.61 -7.46 -11.35
CA PRO A 192 9.39 -8.42 -10.27
C PRO A 192 10.55 -9.39 -10.06
N TRP A 193 11.05 -9.98 -11.14
CA TRP A 193 12.16 -10.93 -11.12
C TRP A 193 13.48 -10.26 -10.77
N PHE A 194 13.64 -8.98 -11.13
CA PHE A 194 14.75 -8.18 -10.65
C PHE A 194 14.69 -7.93 -9.13
N LEU A 195 13.52 -7.57 -8.59
CA LEU A 195 13.32 -7.31 -7.17
C LEU A 195 13.47 -8.58 -6.30
N MET A 196 13.16 -9.75 -6.86
CA MET A 196 13.37 -11.06 -6.25
C MET A 196 14.79 -11.63 -6.47
N GLY A 197 15.67 -10.90 -7.17
CA GLY A 197 17.06 -11.31 -7.36
C GLY A 197 17.28 -12.43 -8.40
N ASN A 198 16.35 -12.62 -9.33
CA ASN A 198 16.43 -13.70 -10.33
C ASN A 198 17.14 -13.29 -11.62
N LEU A 199 17.09 -12.01 -12.00
CA LEU A 199 17.70 -11.50 -13.23
C LEU A 199 18.19 -10.06 -13.10
N ASN A 200 19.01 -9.63 -14.05
CA ASN A 200 19.53 -8.27 -14.21
C ASN A 200 19.25 -7.73 -15.61
N GLY A 201 18.98 -6.44 -15.71
CA GLY A 201 19.02 -5.63 -16.95
C GLY A 201 18.04 -6.00 -18.07
N TRP A 202 17.38 -7.16 -18.01
CA TRP A 202 16.58 -7.68 -19.11
C TRP A 202 15.39 -6.76 -19.43
N GLY A 203 15.25 -6.41 -20.72
CA GLY A 203 14.26 -5.44 -21.19
C GLY A 203 14.57 -3.98 -20.88
N GLY A 204 15.70 -3.68 -20.23
CA GLY A 204 16.23 -2.33 -20.04
C GLY A 204 17.14 -1.87 -21.19
N PRO A 205 17.85 -0.74 -21.02
CA PRO A 205 17.78 0.16 -19.87
C PRO A 205 16.52 1.04 -19.87
N ASN A 206 16.09 1.47 -18.68
CA ASN A 206 14.94 2.37 -18.54
C ASN A 206 15.37 3.83 -18.82
N PRO A 207 14.59 4.60 -19.59
CA PRO A 207 14.88 6.02 -19.80
C PRO A 207 14.65 6.84 -18.53
N GLU A 208 15.29 8.01 -18.38
CA GLU A 208 15.07 8.89 -17.21
C GLU A 208 13.60 9.24 -16.99
N SER A 209 12.82 9.37 -18.07
CA SER A 209 11.39 9.64 -17.99
C SER A 209 10.60 8.53 -17.28
N TRP A 210 11.08 7.28 -17.33
CA TRP A 210 10.49 6.16 -16.58
C TRP A 210 10.60 6.41 -15.07
N TYR A 211 11.81 6.62 -14.58
CA TYR A 211 12.04 6.79 -13.14
C TYR A 211 11.33 8.02 -12.57
N THR A 212 11.30 9.14 -13.31
CA THR A 212 10.54 10.33 -12.92
C THR A 212 9.03 10.03 -12.79
N ARG A 213 8.47 9.28 -13.75
CA ARG A 213 7.05 8.89 -13.70
C ARG A 213 6.77 7.92 -12.56
N GLN A 214 7.61 6.92 -12.34
CA GLN A 214 7.41 5.91 -11.29
C GLN A 214 7.55 6.52 -9.89
N GLU A 215 8.49 7.45 -9.69
CA GLU A 215 8.59 8.18 -8.42
C GLU A 215 7.32 8.99 -8.12
N ALA A 216 6.83 9.74 -9.10
CA ALA A 216 5.60 10.53 -8.95
C ALA A 216 4.38 9.63 -8.72
N LEU A 217 4.29 8.51 -9.45
CA LEU A 217 3.20 7.55 -9.32
C LEU A 217 3.19 6.92 -7.91
N GLN A 218 4.32 6.39 -7.44
CA GLN A 218 4.40 5.77 -6.12
C GLN A 218 4.06 6.74 -4.98
N LYS A 219 4.48 8.01 -5.09
CA LYS A 219 4.09 9.04 -4.12
C LYS A 219 2.57 9.22 -4.03
N ARG A 220 1.86 9.19 -5.16
CA ARG A 220 0.39 9.27 -5.19
C ARG A 220 -0.26 8.01 -4.60
N ILE A 221 0.25 6.82 -4.97
CA ILE A 221 -0.24 5.54 -4.45
C ILE A 221 -0.11 5.49 -2.93
N MET A 222 1.09 5.80 -2.41
CA MET A 222 1.37 5.78 -0.97
C MET A 222 0.50 6.77 -0.21
N LYS A 223 0.39 8.01 -0.70
CA LYS A 223 -0.48 9.02 -0.07
C LYS A 223 -1.91 8.50 0.06
N ARG A 224 -2.47 7.96 -1.03
CA ARG A 224 -3.85 7.48 -1.05
C ARG A 224 -4.08 6.22 -0.21
N ALA A 225 -3.12 5.29 -0.21
CA ALA A 225 -3.17 4.11 0.64
C ALA A 225 -3.19 4.49 2.13
N MET A 226 -2.38 5.47 2.53
CA MET A 226 -2.34 5.97 3.92
C MET A 226 -3.62 6.73 4.30
N GLU A 227 -4.17 7.56 3.40
CA GLU A 227 -5.48 8.22 3.58
C GLU A 227 -6.60 7.20 3.79
N LEU A 228 -6.56 6.07 3.09
CA LEU A 228 -7.51 4.97 3.26
C LEU A 228 -7.34 4.20 4.59
N GLY A 229 -6.21 4.41 5.29
CA GLY A 229 -5.86 3.67 6.51
C GLY A 229 -5.21 2.32 6.25
N MET A 230 -4.65 2.09 5.05
CA MET A 230 -3.88 0.89 4.74
C MET A 230 -2.49 0.96 5.38
N LYS A 231 -1.85 -0.21 5.52
CA LYS A 231 -0.45 -0.38 5.94
C LYS A 231 0.35 -1.02 4.80
N PRO A 232 0.90 -0.22 3.88
CA PRO A 232 1.66 -0.75 2.76
C PRO A 232 2.90 -1.53 3.18
N VAL A 233 3.19 -2.61 2.45
CA VAL A 233 4.48 -3.31 2.48
C VAL A 233 5.37 -2.72 1.38
N LEU A 234 6.53 -2.19 1.75
CA LEU A 234 7.53 -1.68 0.80
C LEU A 234 8.62 -2.73 0.53
N PRO A 235 9.23 -2.78 -0.66
CA PRO A 235 10.42 -3.58 -0.85
C PRO A 235 11.56 -3.12 0.08
N ALA A 236 12.46 -4.04 0.42
CA ALA A 236 13.71 -3.79 1.11
C ALA A 236 14.87 -4.46 0.38
N PHE A 237 16.09 -4.09 0.76
CA PHE A 237 17.31 -4.68 0.20
C PHE A 237 17.46 -6.13 0.66
N SER A 238 17.60 -7.04 -0.30
CA SER A 238 17.74 -8.48 -0.04
C SER A 238 19.17 -9.00 -0.25
N GLY A 239 20.14 -8.15 -0.58
CA GLY A 239 21.53 -8.56 -0.88
C GLY A 239 21.88 -8.58 -2.37
N HIS A 240 20.89 -8.46 -3.27
CA HIS A 240 21.11 -8.44 -4.72
C HIS A 240 21.82 -7.15 -5.18
N VAL A 241 22.98 -7.28 -5.84
CA VAL A 241 23.86 -6.15 -6.19
C VAL A 241 24.33 -6.16 -7.65
N PRO A 242 24.63 -4.98 -8.24
CA PRO A 242 25.18 -4.87 -9.59
C PRO A 242 26.60 -5.43 -9.67
N ALA A 243 26.98 -5.97 -10.84
CA ALA A 243 28.34 -6.44 -11.10
C ALA A 243 29.40 -5.32 -10.93
N GLY A 244 29.04 -4.09 -11.31
CA GLY A 244 29.88 -2.89 -11.15
C GLY A 244 30.30 -2.59 -9.71
N LEU A 245 29.60 -3.14 -8.71
CA LEU A 245 29.95 -2.93 -7.30
C LEU A 245 31.37 -3.44 -6.98
N ARG A 246 31.82 -4.52 -7.64
CA ARG A 246 33.19 -5.06 -7.49
C ARG A 246 34.26 -4.10 -8.00
N GLN A 247 33.98 -3.32 -9.05
CA GLN A 247 34.93 -2.35 -9.59
C GLN A 247 35.09 -1.16 -8.63
N LYS A 248 33.99 -0.74 -8.01
CA LYS A 248 33.97 0.35 -7.03
C LYS A 248 34.54 -0.05 -5.67
N PHE A 249 34.27 -1.27 -5.24
CA PHE A 249 34.70 -1.84 -3.96
C PHE A 249 35.37 -3.20 -4.22
N PRO A 250 36.68 -3.23 -4.56
CA PRO A 250 37.39 -4.46 -4.93
C PRO A 250 37.41 -5.53 -3.83
N ASP A 251 37.38 -5.10 -2.57
CA ASP A 251 37.40 -6.00 -1.40
C ASP A 251 36.00 -6.52 -1.02
N ALA A 252 34.94 -6.08 -1.73
CA ALA A 252 33.59 -6.49 -1.43
C ALA A 252 33.40 -7.99 -1.64
N LYS A 253 32.89 -8.68 -0.61
CA LYS A 253 32.60 -10.11 -0.65
C LYS A 253 31.32 -10.37 -1.43
N ILE A 254 31.45 -10.54 -2.73
CA ILE A 254 30.32 -10.75 -3.63
C ILE A 254 30.37 -12.17 -4.18
N ALA A 255 29.30 -12.93 -3.96
CA ALA A 255 29.10 -14.26 -4.55
C ALA A 255 28.29 -14.16 -5.83
N ARG A 256 28.63 -14.97 -6.84
CA ARG A 256 27.85 -15.11 -8.07
C ARG A 256 26.95 -16.34 -7.93
N LEU A 257 25.64 -16.17 -8.05
CA LEU A 257 24.68 -17.26 -7.92
C LEU A 257 24.62 -18.12 -9.19
N LYS A 258 24.02 -19.30 -9.09
CA LYS A 258 23.69 -20.10 -10.27
C LYS A 258 22.65 -19.38 -11.13
N LYS A 259 22.58 -19.76 -12.41
CA LYS A 259 21.56 -19.23 -13.32
C LYS A 259 20.16 -19.64 -12.84
N TRP A 260 19.24 -18.70 -12.89
CA TRP A 260 17.81 -18.97 -12.74
C TRP A 260 17.19 -19.12 -14.13
N SER A 261 16.58 -20.27 -14.41
CA SER A 261 16.04 -20.57 -15.74
C SER A 261 17.12 -20.33 -16.83
N SER A 262 16.77 -19.62 -17.90
CA SER A 262 17.68 -19.27 -19.00
C SER A 262 18.41 -17.93 -18.81
N PHE A 263 18.24 -17.25 -17.66
CA PHE A 263 18.84 -15.93 -17.42
C PHE A 263 20.28 -16.02 -16.89
N GLU A 264 21.05 -14.97 -17.12
CA GLU A 264 22.41 -14.87 -16.60
C GLU A 264 22.44 -14.79 -15.07
N SER A 265 23.49 -15.35 -14.49
CA SER A 265 23.73 -15.35 -13.05
C SER A 265 23.76 -13.93 -12.46
N VAL A 266 23.10 -13.77 -11.32
CA VAL A 266 23.12 -12.54 -10.52
C VAL A 266 24.23 -12.57 -9.45
N ASN A 267 24.44 -11.43 -8.78
CA ASN A 267 25.40 -11.30 -7.69
C ASN A 267 24.68 -11.03 -6.35
N VAL A 268 25.09 -11.72 -5.30
CA VAL A 268 24.65 -11.46 -3.92
C VAL A 268 25.84 -10.98 -3.09
N LEU A 269 25.62 -9.93 -2.31
CA LEU A 269 26.61 -9.43 -1.35
C LEU A 269 26.57 -10.30 -0.09
N ASP A 270 27.72 -10.70 0.41
CA ASP A 270 27.85 -11.50 1.62
C ASP A 270 27.37 -10.68 2.84
N PRO A 271 26.57 -11.27 3.75
CA PRO A 271 26.04 -10.55 4.91
C PRO A 271 27.13 -10.11 5.91
N SER A 272 28.31 -10.73 5.90
CA SER A 272 29.44 -10.29 6.74
C SER A 272 30.15 -9.05 6.18
N ASP A 273 29.84 -8.64 4.94
CA ASP A 273 30.43 -7.46 4.34
C ASP A 273 29.80 -6.17 4.91
N PRO A 274 30.58 -5.20 5.39
CA PRO A 274 30.05 -3.92 5.89
C PRO A 274 29.18 -3.17 4.86
N LEU A 275 29.39 -3.39 3.56
CA LEU A 275 28.55 -2.82 2.52
C LEU A 275 27.11 -3.33 2.56
N PHE A 276 26.86 -4.54 3.07
CA PHE A 276 25.52 -5.11 3.14
C PHE A 276 24.60 -4.20 3.95
N ARG A 277 25.02 -3.90 5.18
CA ARG A 277 24.30 -2.99 6.07
C ARG A 277 24.27 -1.56 5.53
N LYS A 278 25.36 -1.09 4.93
CA LYS A 278 25.41 0.26 4.34
C LYS A 278 24.37 0.43 3.23
N ILE A 279 24.26 -0.54 2.32
CA ILE A 279 23.30 -0.54 1.22
C ILE A 279 21.88 -0.73 1.74
N GLY A 280 21.65 -1.69 2.64
CA GLY A 280 20.33 -1.94 3.22
C GLY A 280 19.75 -0.74 3.96
N VAL A 281 20.55 -0.11 4.83
CA VAL A 281 20.17 1.14 5.51
C VAL A 281 19.96 2.27 4.50
N GLY A 282 20.82 2.38 3.48
CA GLY A 282 20.67 3.36 2.41
C GLY A 282 19.34 3.19 1.65
N PHE A 283 18.97 1.95 1.35
CA PHE A 283 17.73 1.61 0.66
C PHE A 283 16.50 1.99 1.49
N VAL A 284 16.44 1.55 2.75
CA VAL A 284 15.28 1.86 3.62
C VAL A 284 15.17 3.36 3.88
N ARG A 285 16.29 4.07 4.07
CA ARG A 285 16.30 5.53 4.23
C ARG A 285 15.80 6.24 2.97
N GLU A 286 16.27 5.82 1.80
CA GLU A 286 15.88 6.45 0.54
C GLU A 286 14.40 6.16 0.20
N ALA A 287 13.94 4.92 0.36
CA ALA A 287 12.53 4.57 0.22
C ALA A 287 11.65 5.38 1.18
N THR A 288 12.05 5.48 2.46
CA THR A 288 11.31 6.26 3.47
C THR A 288 11.31 7.75 3.14
N ARG A 289 12.43 8.30 2.66
CA ARG A 289 12.53 9.71 2.26
C ARG A 289 11.63 10.03 1.08
N LEU A 290 11.55 9.14 0.09
CA LEU A 290 10.75 9.35 -1.11
C LEU A 290 9.25 9.12 -0.87
N TYR A 291 8.90 8.09 -0.10
CA TYR A 291 7.57 7.50 -0.10
C TYR A 291 6.91 7.44 1.28
N GLY A 292 7.64 7.72 2.37
CA GLY A 292 7.19 7.41 3.73
C GLY A 292 7.24 5.91 4.02
N THR A 293 6.64 5.47 5.13
CA THR A 293 6.58 4.05 5.49
C THR A 293 5.43 3.75 6.46
N ALA A 294 4.92 2.52 6.42
CA ALA A 294 4.06 1.93 7.43
C ALA A 294 4.79 0.85 8.27
N HIS A 295 6.13 0.83 8.19
CA HIS A 295 7.04 -0.07 8.89
C HIS A 295 6.88 -1.55 8.54
N LEU A 296 6.31 -1.86 7.37
CA LEU A 296 6.27 -3.21 6.81
C LEU A 296 7.14 -3.25 5.56
N TYR A 297 8.00 -4.27 5.49
CA TYR A 297 8.96 -4.44 4.41
C TYR A 297 9.00 -5.88 3.91
N SER A 298 9.28 -6.07 2.61
CA SER A 298 9.45 -7.38 1.98
C SER A 298 10.84 -7.49 1.35
N ALA A 299 11.53 -8.60 1.59
CA ALA A 299 12.82 -8.91 1.01
C ALA A 299 13.00 -10.43 0.91
N ASP A 300 13.32 -10.91 -0.28
CA ASP A 300 13.49 -12.33 -0.58
C ASP A 300 14.85 -12.53 -1.26
N THR A 301 15.84 -13.04 -0.52
CA THR A 301 17.22 -13.14 -1.02
C THR A 301 17.43 -14.33 -1.97
N PHE A 302 16.73 -15.43 -1.70
CA PHE A 302 16.92 -16.71 -2.41
C PHE A 302 15.61 -17.24 -3.00
N ASN A 303 14.76 -16.35 -3.52
CA ASN A 303 13.55 -16.77 -4.21
C ASN A 303 13.91 -17.55 -5.48
N GLU A 304 13.61 -18.86 -5.50
CA GLU A 304 13.90 -19.77 -6.62
C GLU A 304 15.37 -19.85 -7.06
N VAL A 305 16.31 -19.40 -6.22
CA VAL A 305 17.75 -19.50 -6.50
C VAL A 305 18.45 -20.21 -5.35
N ASP A 306 19.48 -20.98 -5.68
CA ASP A 306 20.30 -21.64 -4.67
C ASP A 306 21.17 -20.60 -3.94
N PRO A 307 21.24 -20.63 -2.60
CA PRO A 307 22.25 -19.87 -1.87
C PRO A 307 23.66 -20.33 -2.26
N PRO A 308 24.70 -19.49 -2.07
CA PRO A 308 26.09 -19.87 -2.35
C PRO A 308 26.57 -21.10 -1.57
N THR A 309 25.96 -21.37 -0.42
CA THR A 309 26.28 -22.48 0.47
C THR A 309 25.03 -22.94 1.22
N GLY A 310 25.00 -24.23 1.59
CA GLY A 310 24.00 -24.80 2.50
C GLY A 310 24.35 -24.68 3.98
N ASP A 311 25.44 -23.97 4.32
CA ASP A 311 25.86 -23.75 5.70
C ASP A 311 24.78 -23.00 6.50
N PRO A 312 24.22 -23.61 7.58
CA PRO A 312 23.21 -22.98 8.41
C PRO A 312 23.64 -21.65 9.03
N GLU A 313 24.93 -21.44 9.32
CA GLU A 313 25.40 -20.18 9.88
C GLU A 313 25.31 -19.04 8.87
N TYR A 314 25.72 -19.29 7.62
CA TYR A 314 25.55 -18.35 6.52
C TYR A 314 24.07 -18.00 6.31
N LEU A 315 23.19 -19.00 6.22
CA LEU A 315 21.76 -18.81 6.00
C LEU A 315 21.10 -18.00 7.12
N ARG A 316 21.46 -18.29 8.38
CA ARG A 316 21.00 -17.52 9.53
C ARG A 316 21.51 -16.07 9.48
N ASN A 317 22.78 -15.88 9.15
CA ASN A 317 23.40 -14.56 9.12
C ASN A 317 22.77 -13.67 8.04
N ILE A 318 22.54 -14.18 6.84
CA ILE A 318 21.94 -13.34 5.78
C ILE A 318 20.51 -12.92 6.11
N THR A 319 19.67 -13.82 6.63
CA THR A 319 18.33 -13.45 7.11
C THR A 319 18.40 -12.43 8.25
N ARG A 320 19.35 -12.59 9.19
CA ARG A 320 19.53 -11.64 10.29
C ARG A 320 19.95 -10.26 9.79
N GLU A 321 20.91 -10.17 8.87
CA GLU A 321 21.40 -8.88 8.37
C GLU A 321 20.39 -8.17 7.46
N VAL A 322 19.52 -8.89 6.74
CA VAL A 322 18.37 -8.29 6.03
C VAL A 322 17.39 -7.66 7.03
N TYR A 323 17.20 -8.27 8.21
CA TYR A 323 16.29 -7.77 9.24
C TYR A 323 16.82 -6.58 10.04
N GLN A 324 18.14 -6.41 10.16
CA GLN A 324 18.81 -5.36 10.96
C GLN A 324 18.94 -4.00 10.27
#